data_AF-W4LZV6-F1
#
_entry.id   AF-W4LZV6-F1
#
_cell.length_a   1.000
_cell.length_b   1.000
_cell.length_c   1.000
_cell.angle_alpha   90.00
_cell.angle_beta   90.00
_cell.angle_gamma   90.00
#
_symmetry.space_group_name_H-M   'P 1'
#
loop_
_entity.id
_entity.type
_entity.pdbx_description
1 polymer ?
#
loop_
_entity_poly.entity_id
_entity_poly.type
_entity_poly.pdbx_seq_one_letter_code
_entity_poly.pdbx_strand_id
1 'polypeptide(L)'
;MGDVRLWQGCWLMVLLMTSCQVPAASDRTEPSDATAPPVVASAKTNEQAALKIATLIRDVIQRMHDDGVTSANVATRSAMDYSNPFVRVDAGGRIHTDITVTRVTPEVMADLRASQVHNLQTHAGQTIIQGWVPFDRVVTVAALPFVHHIRPPRYAMRR
;
A
#
# COMPACT_ATOMS: atom_id res chain seq x y z
N MET A 1 -8.61 42.19 9.83
CA MET A 1 -8.18 42.62 11.17
C MET A 1 -8.96 41.82 12.18
N GLY A 2 -8.26 41.14 13.11
CA GLY A 2 -8.80 40.34 14.22
C GLY A 2 -9.04 38.87 13.84
N ASP A 3 -8.59 37.85 14.57
CA ASP A 3 -7.73 37.77 15.75
C ASP A 3 -7.18 36.33 15.83
N VAL A 4 -5.88 36.18 16.03
CA VAL A 4 -5.18 34.88 16.07
C VAL A 4 -5.06 34.48 17.53
N ARG A 5 -5.75 33.41 17.95
CA ARG A 5 -5.60 32.85 19.30
C ARG A 5 -4.51 31.78 19.30
N LEU A 6 -3.32 32.17 19.76
CA LEU A 6 -2.27 31.28 20.25
C LEU A 6 -2.81 30.43 21.40
N TRP A 7 -2.69 29.11 21.29
CA TRP A 7 -2.87 28.20 22.42
C TRP A 7 -1.52 27.64 22.83
N GLN A 8 -0.96 28.29 23.85
CA GLN A 8 0.31 28.00 24.50
C GLN A 8 0.05 26.88 25.52
N GLY A 9 0.20 25.63 25.09
CA GLY A 9 0.07 24.44 25.94
C GLY A 9 1.43 23.96 26.41
N CYS A 10 2.01 24.67 27.37
CA CYS A 10 3.22 24.29 28.09
C CYS A 10 2.87 23.20 29.12
N TRP A 11 3.28 21.94 28.89
CA TRP A 11 3.21 20.90 29.92
C TRP A 11 4.54 20.13 29.99
N LEU A 12 5.28 20.51 31.03
CA LEU A 12 6.14 19.70 31.89
C LEU A 12 6.80 18.45 31.28
N MET A 13 8.13 18.56 31.17
CA MET A 13 9.06 17.45 31.29
C MET A 13 8.86 16.70 32.61
N VAL A 14 8.62 15.39 32.54
CA VAL A 14 8.88 14.47 33.65
C VAL A 14 10.08 13.60 33.27
N LEU A 15 11.18 13.89 33.95
CA LEU A 15 12.48 13.27 33.85
C LEU A 15 12.47 12.02 34.75
N LEU A 16 12.33 10.82 34.16
CA LEU A 16 12.43 9.56 34.87
C LEU A 16 13.80 8.92 34.61
N MET A 17 14.74 9.25 35.49
CA MET A 17 16.00 8.54 35.67
C MET A 17 15.68 7.11 36.11
N THR A 18 15.66 6.18 35.16
CA THR A 18 15.54 4.75 35.45
C THR A 18 16.92 4.14 35.43
N SER A 19 17.33 3.71 36.62
CA SER A 19 18.63 3.18 37.00
C SER A 19 19.05 1.96 36.18
N CYS A 20 20.34 1.92 35.85
CA CYS A 20 21.04 0.77 35.31
C CYS A 20 20.86 -0.47 36.20
N GLN A 21 20.38 -1.57 35.63
CA GLN A 21 20.64 -2.91 36.15
C GLN A 21 21.19 -3.77 35.01
N VAL A 22 22.48 -4.08 35.11
CA VAL A 22 23.19 -5.05 34.26
C VAL A 22 23.26 -6.35 35.05
N PRO A 23 22.59 -7.43 34.62
CA PRO A 23 22.87 -8.77 35.09
C PRO A 23 23.83 -9.51 34.15
N ALA A 24 24.64 -10.35 34.79
CA ALA A 24 25.76 -11.12 34.28
C ALA A 24 25.49 -11.94 33.02
N ALA A 25 26.49 -11.97 32.15
CA ALA A 25 26.63 -12.92 31.06
C ALA A 25 26.69 -14.35 31.62
N SER A 26 25.77 -15.20 31.16
CA SER A 26 25.88 -16.65 31.29
C SER A 26 25.95 -17.24 29.90
N ASP A 27 27.12 -17.78 29.59
CA ASP A 27 27.49 -18.45 28.37
C ASP A 27 26.70 -19.77 28.27
N ARG A 28 25.82 -19.88 27.27
CA ARG A 28 25.30 -21.17 26.83
C ARG A 28 25.15 -21.14 25.31
N THR A 29 26.22 -21.58 24.66
CA THR A 29 26.22 -22.00 23.27
C THR A 29 25.26 -23.17 23.11
N GLU A 30 24.08 -22.92 22.51
CA GLU A 30 23.29 -23.95 21.84
C GLU A 30 23.53 -23.83 20.32
N PRO A 31 23.97 -24.89 19.64
CA PRO A 31 23.99 -24.95 18.19
C PRO A 31 22.56 -25.17 17.68
N SER A 32 21.81 -24.08 17.54
CA SER A 32 20.49 -24.09 16.90
C SER A 32 20.69 -24.05 15.38
N ASP A 33 20.67 -25.26 14.82
CA ASP A 33 20.32 -25.63 13.46
C ASP A 33 19.85 -24.46 12.58
N ALA A 34 20.75 -23.99 11.72
CA ALA A 34 20.51 -22.91 10.77
C ALA A 34 19.53 -23.36 9.69
N THR A 35 18.25 -23.34 10.02
CA THR A 35 17.16 -23.30 9.05
C THR A 35 17.34 -22.05 8.19
N ALA A 36 17.72 -22.24 6.93
CA ALA A 36 17.87 -21.17 5.95
C ALA A 36 16.59 -20.29 5.89
N PRO A 37 16.71 -18.96 5.79
CA PRO A 37 15.57 -18.05 5.95
C PRO A 37 14.61 -18.05 4.73
N PRO A 38 13.32 -17.70 4.93
CA PRO A 38 12.21 -17.77 3.95
C PRO A 38 12.26 -16.72 2.80
N VAL A 39 13.41 -16.13 2.51
CA VAL A 39 13.55 -14.99 1.59
C VAL A 39 13.11 -15.35 0.15
N VAL A 40 13.36 -16.59 -0.28
CA VAL A 40 13.09 -17.03 -1.66
C VAL A 40 11.59 -17.21 -1.93
N ALA A 41 10.80 -17.66 -0.94
CA ALA A 41 9.37 -17.90 -1.10
C ALA A 41 8.58 -16.59 -1.24
N SER A 42 8.98 -15.55 -0.49
CA SER A 42 8.33 -14.24 -0.52
C SER A 42 8.59 -13.51 -1.85
N ALA A 43 9.81 -13.59 -2.38
CA ALA A 43 10.17 -13.00 -3.67
C ALA A 43 9.37 -13.61 -4.83
N LYS A 44 9.25 -14.95 -4.87
CA LYS A 44 8.47 -15.66 -5.90
C LYS A 44 6.98 -15.31 -5.86
N THR A 45 6.42 -15.17 -4.66
CA THR A 45 5.01 -14.78 -4.47
C THR A 45 4.75 -13.36 -4.97
N ASN A 46 5.70 -12.45 -4.72
CA ASN A 46 5.64 -11.07 -5.19
C ASN A 46 5.71 -10.97 -6.73
N GLU A 47 6.62 -11.75 -7.35
CA GLU A 47 6.72 -11.80 -8.81
C GLU A 47 5.42 -12.31 -9.45
N GLN A 48 4.80 -13.36 -8.90
CA GLN A 48 3.51 -13.87 -9.37
C GLN A 48 2.38 -12.84 -9.19
N ALA A 49 2.37 -12.10 -8.08
CA ALA A 49 1.42 -11.02 -7.87
C ALA A 49 1.61 -9.90 -8.91
N ALA A 50 2.85 -9.55 -9.24
CA ALA A 50 3.16 -8.52 -10.22
C ALA A 50 2.67 -8.87 -11.64
N LEU A 51 2.52 -10.16 -11.97
CA LEU A 51 1.95 -10.60 -13.25
C LEU A 51 0.44 -10.34 -13.37
N LYS A 52 -0.27 -10.17 -12.24
CA LYS A 52 -1.71 -9.82 -12.23
C LYS A 52 -1.96 -8.34 -12.51
N ILE A 53 -0.92 -7.50 -12.44
CA ILE A 53 -1.01 -6.05 -12.58
C ILE A 53 -0.74 -5.67 -14.05
N ALA A 54 -1.65 -4.91 -14.64
CA ALA A 54 -1.47 -4.39 -16.00
C ALA A 54 -0.19 -3.53 -16.12
N THR A 55 0.55 -3.69 -17.21
CA THR A 55 1.83 -2.99 -17.45
C THR A 55 1.71 -1.47 -17.29
N LEU A 56 0.65 -0.85 -17.81
CA LEU A 56 0.42 0.59 -17.68
C LEU A 56 0.38 1.08 -16.22
N ILE A 57 -0.17 0.28 -15.31
CA ILE A 57 -0.18 0.60 -13.87
C ILE A 57 1.22 0.43 -13.29
N ARG A 58 1.93 -0.66 -13.65
CA ARG A 58 3.31 -0.90 -13.20
C ARG A 58 4.25 0.22 -13.64
N ASP A 59 4.12 0.70 -14.87
CA ASP A 59 4.96 1.78 -15.40
C ASP A 59 4.76 3.09 -14.64
N VAL A 60 3.52 3.40 -14.25
CA VAL A 60 3.21 4.58 -13.41
C VAL A 60 3.78 4.42 -12.01
N ILE A 61 3.61 3.25 -11.39
CA ILE A 61 4.18 2.94 -10.05
C ILE A 61 5.70 3.04 -10.09
N GLN A 62 6.34 2.47 -11.12
CA GLN A 62 7.79 2.50 -11.28
C GLN A 62 8.28 3.94 -11.39
N ARG A 63 7.64 4.78 -12.22
CA ARG A 63 8.00 6.19 -12.34
C ARG A 63 7.85 6.95 -11.01
N MET A 64 6.78 6.70 -10.26
CA MET A 64 6.61 7.27 -8.92
C MET A 64 7.75 6.86 -7.99
N HIS A 65 8.18 5.59 -8.03
CA HIS A 65 9.32 5.12 -7.24
C HIS A 65 10.65 5.73 -7.69
N ASP A 66 10.90 5.81 -8.99
CA ASP A 66 12.13 6.36 -9.56
C ASP A 66 12.32 7.84 -9.16
N ASP A 67 11.21 8.58 -9.04
CA ASP A 67 11.20 9.98 -8.60
C ASP A 67 11.20 10.16 -7.07
N GLY A 68 11.27 9.05 -6.33
CA GLY A 68 11.32 9.03 -4.86
C GLY A 68 10.00 9.36 -4.17
N VAL A 69 8.87 9.13 -4.85
CA VAL A 69 7.55 9.23 -4.22
C VAL A 69 7.38 8.08 -3.23
N THR A 70 6.96 8.44 -2.02
CA THR A 70 6.68 7.54 -0.90
C THR A 70 5.33 7.92 -0.29
N SER A 71 4.72 7.02 0.47
CA SER A 71 3.48 7.34 1.20
C SER A 71 3.65 8.53 2.17
N ALA A 72 4.86 8.78 2.67
CA ALA A 72 5.16 9.89 3.57
C ALA A 72 5.28 11.26 2.87
N ASN A 73 5.63 11.29 1.58
CA ASN A 73 5.86 12.55 0.84
C ASN A 73 4.90 12.76 -0.35
N VAL A 74 3.93 11.87 -0.53
CA VAL A 74 3.02 11.87 -1.69
C VAL A 74 2.29 13.20 -1.88
N ALA A 75 1.93 13.88 -0.79
CA ALA A 75 1.24 15.16 -0.81
C ALA A 75 2.14 16.32 -1.26
N THR A 76 3.45 16.24 -1.01
CA THR A 76 4.41 17.30 -1.38
C THR A 76 5.06 17.05 -2.74
N ARG A 77 4.97 15.82 -3.27
CA ARG A 77 5.52 15.39 -4.56
C ARG A 77 4.51 15.43 -5.71
N SER A 78 3.38 16.11 -5.55
CA SER A 78 2.35 16.28 -6.59
C SER A 78 1.97 14.97 -7.31
N ALA A 79 1.61 13.93 -6.57
CA ALA A 79 1.36 12.60 -7.14
C ALA A 79 0.32 12.55 -8.28
N MET A 80 -0.56 13.55 -8.40
CA MET A 80 -1.50 13.66 -9.52
C MET A 80 -0.82 13.85 -10.88
N ASP A 81 0.40 14.40 -10.91
CA ASP A 81 1.15 14.68 -12.15
C ASP A 81 1.56 13.38 -12.86
N TYR A 82 1.52 12.24 -12.17
CA TYR A 82 1.74 10.91 -12.74
C TYR A 82 0.50 10.35 -13.47
N SER A 83 -0.64 11.04 -13.38
CA SER A 83 -1.83 10.68 -14.15
C SER A 83 -1.59 10.82 -15.65
N ASN A 84 -2.17 9.92 -16.41
CA ASN A 84 -2.18 9.95 -17.87
C ASN A 84 -3.56 9.50 -18.39
N PRO A 85 -3.82 9.55 -19.71
CA PRO A 85 -5.13 9.16 -20.26
C PRO A 85 -5.58 7.73 -19.90
N PHE A 86 -4.64 6.85 -19.58
CA PHE A 86 -4.91 5.45 -19.26
C PHE A 86 -4.93 5.14 -17.77
N VAL A 87 -4.19 5.88 -16.94
CA VAL A 87 -4.04 5.62 -15.50
C VAL A 87 -4.23 6.91 -14.73
N ARG A 88 -5.20 6.94 -13.82
CA ARG A 88 -5.44 8.10 -12.94
C ARG A 88 -4.81 7.88 -11.58
N VAL A 89 -4.09 8.89 -11.12
CA VAL A 89 -3.51 8.98 -9.78
C VAL A 89 -4.14 10.18 -9.08
N ASP A 90 -4.60 10.02 -7.84
CA ASP A 90 -5.13 11.13 -7.05
C ASP A 90 -4.04 11.84 -6.22
N ALA A 91 -4.43 12.90 -5.51
CA ALA A 91 -3.51 13.68 -4.67
C ALA A 91 -2.89 12.86 -3.52
N GLY A 92 -3.48 11.73 -3.15
CA GLY A 92 -2.95 10.81 -2.15
C GLY A 92 -2.06 9.72 -2.74
N GLY A 93 -1.72 9.79 -4.04
CA GLY A 93 -0.97 8.75 -4.75
C GLY A 93 -1.70 7.43 -4.85
N ARG A 94 -3.04 7.45 -4.81
CA ARG A 94 -3.85 6.27 -5.06
C ARG A 94 -4.13 6.17 -6.55
N ILE A 95 -4.04 4.96 -7.08
CA ILE A 95 -4.29 4.61 -8.47
C ILE A 95 -5.74 4.13 -8.59
N HIS A 96 -6.48 4.69 -9.53
CA HIS A 96 -7.83 4.23 -9.84
C HIS A 96 -7.77 2.95 -10.67
N THR A 97 -8.35 1.86 -10.16
CA THR A 97 -8.22 0.51 -10.74
C THR A 97 -9.54 -0.25 -10.78
N ASP A 98 -9.70 -1.09 -11.80
CA ASP A 98 -10.61 -2.22 -11.81
C ASP A 98 -9.87 -3.46 -11.26
N ILE A 99 -10.37 -4.03 -10.17
CA ILE A 99 -9.88 -5.25 -9.54
C ILE A 99 -10.83 -6.39 -9.90
N THR A 100 -10.34 -7.35 -10.69
CA THR A 100 -11.11 -8.54 -11.04
C THR A 100 -10.87 -9.60 -9.97
N VAL A 101 -11.95 -10.05 -9.34
CA VAL A 101 -11.94 -11.04 -8.25
C VAL A 101 -12.66 -12.33 -8.63
N THR A 102 -12.49 -13.40 -7.86
CA THR A 102 -13.23 -14.66 -8.09
C THR A 102 -14.74 -14.49 -7.89
N ARG A 103 -15.12 -13.82 -6.80
CA ARG A 103 -16.51 -13.49 -6.47
C ARG A 103 -16.52 -12.22 -5.61
N VAL A 104 -17.54 -11.39 -5.78
CA VAL A 104 -17.77 -10.26 -4.89
C VAL A 104 -18.54 -10.74 -3.68
N THR A 105 -17.89 -10.82 -2.52
CA THR A 105 -18.50 -11.18 -1.23
C THR A 105 -18.16 -10.13 -0.16
N PRO A 106 -18.89 -10.07 0.97
CA PRO A 106 -18.56 -9.16 2.07
C PRO A 106 -17.12 -9.32 2.58
N GLU A 107 -16.61 -10.56 2.62
CA GLU A 107 -15.26 -10.89 3.08
C GLU A 107 -14.20 -10.32 2.13
N VAL A 108 -14.37 -10.53 0.81
CA VAL A 108 -13.50 -9.94 -0.22
C VAL A 108 -13.47 -8.42 -0.10
N MET A 109 -14.62 -7.78 0.14
CA MET A 109 -14.70 -6.33 0.32
C MET A 109 -14.03 -5.88 1.62
N ALA A 110 -14.04 -6.69 2.68
CA ALA A 110 -13.36 -6.41 3.93
C ALA A 110 -11.83 -6.51 3.75
N ASP A 111 -11.35 -7.56 3.10
CA ASP A 111 -9.91 -7.78 2.82
C ASP A 111 -9.31 -6.67 1.93
N LEU A 112 -10.08 -6.20 0.94
CA LEU A 112 -9.67 -5.06 0.11
C LEU A 112 -9.57 -3.77 0.95
N ARG A 113 -10.51 -3.52 1.87
CA ARG A 113 -10.41 -2.36 2.78
C ARG A 113 -9.25 -2.49 3.76
N ALA A 114 -9.00 -3.69 4.28
CA ALA A 114 -7.84 -3.96 5.14
C ALA A 114 -6.51 -3.70 4.40
N SER A 115 -6.51 -3.92 3.09
CA SER A 115 -5.40 -3.57 2.18
C SER A 115 -5.38 -2.09 1.76
N GLN A 116 -6.15 -1.24 2.45
CA GLN A 116 -6.25 0.20 2.20
C GLN A 116 -6.82 0.57 0.82
N VAL A 117 -7.65 -0.29 0.22
CA VAL A 117 -8.37 0.10 -1.01
C VAL A 117 -9.59 0.96 -0.64
N HIS A 118 -9.66 2.13 -1.25
CA HIS A 118 -10.68 3.15 -0.96
C HIS A 118 -11.75 3.23 -2.04
N ASN A 119 -12.91 3.79 -1.68
CA ASN A 119 -14.03 4.07 -2.59
C ASN A 119 -14.43 2.86 -3.45
N LEU A 120 -14.52 1.69 -2.80
CA LEU A 120 -14.89 0.44 -3.48
C LEU A 120 -16.31 0.55 -4.05
N GLN A 121 -16.44 0.32 -5.35
CA GLN A 121 -17.70 0.27 -6.07
C GLN A 121 -17.82 -1.08 -6.79
N THR A 122 -19.00 -1.68 -6.73
CA THR A 122 -19.28 -2.95 -7.38
C THR A 122 -20.39 -2.75 -8.40
N HIS A 123 -20.37 -3.54 -9.47
CA HIS A 123 -21.46 -3.58 -10.44
C HIS A 123 -22.22 -4.90 -10.29
N ALA A 124 -23.55 -4.82 -10.25
CA ALA A 124 -24.39 -6.00 -10.08
C ALA A 124 -24.08 -7.06 -11.15
N GLY A 125 -23.87 -8.30 -10.71
CA GLY A 125 -23.57 -9.43 -11.60
C GLY A 125 -22.16 -9.45 -12.20
N GLN A 126 -21.26 -8.53 -11.80
CA GLN A 126 -19.88 -8.49 -12.27
C GLN A 126 -18.90 -8.90 -11.17
N THR A 127 -17.79 -9.52 -11.59
CA THR A 127 -16.66 -9.86 -10.72
C THR A 127 -15.60 -8.75 -10.66
N ILE A 128 -15.99 -7.52 -10.98
CA ILE A 128 -15.12 -6.36 -11.04
C ILE A 128 -15.49 -5.42 -9.90
N ILE A 129 -14.47 -5.02 -9.15
CA ILE A 129 -14.56 -4.03 -8.08
C ILE A 129 -13.71 -2.84 -8.49
N GLN A 130 -14.32 -1.67 -8.64
CA GLN A 130 -13.60 -0.43 -8.89
C GLN A 130 -13.16 0.19 -7.57
N GLY A 131 -11.96 0.74 -7.52
CA GLY A 131 -11.46 1.36 -6.30
C GLY A 131 -10.15 2.12 -6.49
N TRP A 132 -9.73 2.81 -5.44
CA TRP A 132 -8.50 3.58 -5.38
C TRP A 132 -7.49 2.85 -4.48
N VAL A 133 -6.41 2.36 -5.08
CA VAL A 133 -5.38 1.58 -4.39
C VAL A 133 -4.13 2.45 -4.20
N PRO A 134 -3.58 2.60 -2.99
CA PRO A 134 -2.29 3.27 -2.79
C PRO A 134 -1.21 2.63 -3.67
N PHE A 135 -0.41 3.44 -4.36
CA PHE A 135 0.59 2.94 -5.32
C PHE A 135 1.56 1.91 -4.71
N ASP A 136 1.91 2.08 -3.43
CA ASP A 136 2.78 1.20 -2.65
C ASP A 136 2.08 -0.08 -2.14
N ARG A 137 0.75 -0.20 -2.31
CA ARG A 137 -0.06 -1.36 -1.91
C ARG A 137 -0.59 -2.18 -3.09
N VAL A 138 -0.42 -1.75 -4.34
CA VAL A 138 -0.98 -2.44 -5.52
C VAL A 138 -0.52 -3.89 -5.61
N VAL A 139 0.76 -4.15 -5.34
CA VAL A 139 1.33 -5.50 -5.29
C VAL A 139 0.73 -6.34 -4.17
N THR A 140 0.56 -5.76 -2.97
CA THR A 140 -0.09 -6.44 -1.84
C THR A 140 -1.52 -6.84 -2.18
N VAL A 141 -2.28 -5.95 -2.83
CA VAL A 141 -3.64 -6.25 -3.30
C VAL A 141 -3.61 -7.35 -4.37
N ALA A 142 -2.65 -7.32 -5.29
CA ALA A 142 -2.51 -8.36 -6.31
C ALA A 142 -2.16 -9.73 -5.70
N ALA A 143 -1.43 -9.76 -4.60
CA ALA A 143 -1.05 -10.99 -3.91
C ALA A 143 -2.25 -11.70 -3.24
N LEU A 144 -3.38 -11.02 -3.07
CA LEU A 144 -4.59 -11.64 -2.51
C LEU A 144 -5.04 -12.82 -3.38
N PRO A 145 -5.41 -13.96 -2.76
CA PRO A 145 -5.65 -15.22 -3.49
C PRO A 145 -6.87 -15.14 -4.41
N PHE A 146 -7.87 -14.34 -4.05
CA PHE A 146 -9.09 -14.14 -4.85
C PHE A 146 -8.93 -13.09 -5.96
N VAL A 147 -7.81 -12.38 -6.04
CA VAL A 147 -7.55 -11.38 -7.09
C VAL A 147 -6.96 -12.06 -8.31
N HIS A 148 -7.61 -11.88 -9.46
CA HIS A 148 -7.16 -12.40 -10.76
C HIS A 148 -6.36 -11.35 -11.52
N HIS A 149 -6.86 -10.12 -11.61
CA HIS A 149 -6.23 -9.04 -12.36
C HIS A 149 -6.49 -7.67 -11.75
N ILE A 150 -5.52 -6.77 -11.89
CA ILE A 150 -5.65 -5.34 -11.59
C ILE A 150 -5.35 -4.57 -12.89
N ARG A 151 -6.31 -3.79 -13.36
CA ARG A 151 -6.22 -3.06 -14.63
C ARG A 151 -6.77 -1.64 -14.50
N PRO A 152 -6.42 -0.73 -15.43
CA PRO A 152 -7.08 0.57 -15.45
C PRO A 152 -8.56 0.42 -15.83
N PRO A 153 -9.46 1.28 -15.29
CA PRO A 153 -10.88 1.22 -15.64
C PRO A 153 -11.15 1.57 -17.10
N ARG A 154 -12.32 1.17 -17.60
CA ARG A 154 -12.69 1.24 -19.03
C ARG A 154 -12.66 2.65 -19.65
N TYR A 155 -12.71 3.73 -18.87
CA TYR A 155 -12.54 5.08 -19.43
C TYR A 155 -11.17 5.25 -20.11
N ALA A 156 -10.16 4.48 -19.68
CA ALA A 156 -8.84 4.42 -20.30
C ALA A 156 -8.86 3.92 -21.74
N MET A 157 -9.91 3.19 -22.16
CA MET A 157 -9.94 2.48 -23.44
C MET A 157 -10.74 3.20 -24.53
N ARG A 158 -11.44 4.30 -24.23
CA ARG A 158 -12.19 5.08 -25.22
C ARG A 158 -11.39 6.34 -25.57
N ARG A 159 -10.74 6.34 -26.74
CA ARG A 159 -10.19 7.52 -27.39
C ARG A 159 -10.59 7.51 -28.86
#